data_AF-A0A6G2FVN7-F1
#
_entry.id   AF-A0A6G2FVN7-F1
#
_cell.length_a   1.000
_cell.length_b   1.000
_cell.length_c   1.000
_cell.angle_alpha   90.00
_cell.angle_beta   90.00
_cell.angle_gamma   90.00
#
_symmetry.space_group_name_H-M   'P 1'
#
loop_
_entity.id
_entity.type
_entity.pdbx_description
1 polymer ?
#
loop_
_entity_poly.entity_id
_entity_poly.type
_entity_poly.pdbx_seq_one_letter_code
_entity_poly.pdbx_strand_id
1 'polypeptide(L)'
;MALTRDVELRIHGHLHEIGRVNDEEIGSKQGFPSSIAGYERTLRSVAECATEDEVDETADYIESTISESGERPPNNIVRRTARSVVSKAGYPANEFLNAA
;
A
#
# COMPACT_ATOMS: atom_id res chain seq x y z
N MET A 1 0.32 -18.59 3.57
CA MET A 1 -0.79 -18.73 4.55
C MET A 1 -1.90 -17.82 4.07
N ALA A 2 -3.17 -18.22 4.20
CA ALA A 2 -4.26 -17.28 3.93
C ALA A 2 -4.21 -16.16 4.98
N LEU A 3 -4.45 -14.91 4.56
CA LEU A 3 -4.54 -13.77 5.48
C LEU A 3 -5.70 -14.00 6.46
N THR A 4 -5.57 -13.47 7.67
CA THR A 4 -6.69 -13.45 8.60
C THR A 4 -7.75 -12.48 8.07
N ARG A 5 -9.02 -12.76 8.39
CA ARG A 5 -10.13 -11.89 8.00
C ARG A 5 -9.94 -10.44 8.49
N ASP A 6 -9.36 -10.26 9.67
CA ASP A 6 -9.14 -8.94 10.25
C ASP A 6 -8.12 -8.14 9.43
N VAL A 7 -7.03 -8.78 9.00
CA VAL A 7 -6.02 -8.16 8.13
C VAL A 7 -6.59 -7.86 6.75
N GLU A 8 -7.42 -8.75 6.18
CA GLU A 8 -8.11 -8.47 4.92
C GLU A 8 -9.03 -7.25 5.02
N LEU A 9 -9.82 -7.15 6.09
CA LEU A 9 -10.68 -6.00 6.33
C LEU A 9 -9.88 -4.71 6.52
N ARG A 10 -8.73 -4.77 7.20
CA ARG A 10 -7.82 -3.63 7.37
C ARG A 10 -7.27 -3.14 6.04
N ILE A 11 -6.77 -4.04 5.18
CA ILE A 11 -6.32 -3.70 3.81
C ILE A 11 -7.45 -3.04 3.01
N HIS A 12 -8.66 -3.60 3.07
CA HIS A 12 -9.81 -3.02 2.38
C HIS A 12 -10.18 -1.63 2.91
N GLY A 13 -10.05 -1.40 4.23
CA GLY A 13 -10.23 -0.08 4.84
C GLY A 13 -9.26 0.95 4.27
N HIS A 14 -7.97 0.62 4.23
CA HIS A 14 -6.95 1.49 3.64
C HIS A 14 -7.17 1.78 2.16
N LEU A 15 -7.51 0.77 1.36
CA LEU A 15 -7.78 0.97 -0.06
C LEU A 15 -9.00 1.88 -0.30
N HIS A 16 -10.01 1.80 0.57
CA HIS A 16 -11.15 2.71 0.54
C HIS A 16 -10.71 4.14 0.86
N GLU A 17 -9.89 4.33 1.91
CA GLU A 17 -9.41 5.65 2.32
C GLU A 17 -8.49 6.29 1.26
N ILE A 18 -7.54 5.53 0.71
CA ILE A 18 -6.73 5.94 -0.45
C ILE A 18 -7.62 6.38 -1.61
N GLY A 19 -8.74 5.68 -1.86
CA GLY A 19 -9.70 6.05 -2.89
C GLY A 19 -10.42 7.37 -2.59
N ARG A 20 -10.77 7.61 -1.33
CA ARG A 20 -11.37 8.86 -0.86
C ARG A 20 -10.41 10.04 -1.05
N VAL A 21 -9.17 9.90 -0.57
CA VAL A 21 -8.11 10.92 -0.70
C VAL A 21 -7.78 11.18 -2.17
N ASN A 22 -7.71 10.14 -3.01
CA ASN A 22 -7.55 10.31 -4.45
C ASN A 22 -8.67 11.17 -5.07
N ASP A 23 -9.93 10.86 -4.74
CA ASP A 23 -11.08 11.56 -5.31
C ASP A 23 -11.13 13.03 -4.81
N GLU A 24 -10.68 13.29 -3.58
CA GLU A 24 -10.57 14.63 -2.98
C GLU A 24 -9.45 15.48 -3.62
N GLU A 25 -8.25 14.93 -3.76
CA GLU A 25 -7.05 15.69 -4.15
C GLU A 25 -6.82 15.75 -5.67
N ILE A 26 -7.15 14.68 -6.39
CA ILE A 26 -6.87 14.55 -7.83
C ILE A 26 -8.13 14.81 -8.66
N GLY A 27 -9.31 14.49 -8.12
CA GLY A 27 -10.60 14.70 -8.79
C GLY A 27 -10.82 13.89 -10.07
N SER A 28 -9.90 12.98 -10.42
CA SER A 28 -9.96 12.14 -11.62
C SER A 28 -9.67 10.68 -11.29
N LYS A 29 -10.41 9.76 -11.94
CA LYS A 29 -10.19 8.31 -11.85
C LYS A 29 -9.29 7.76 -12.96
N GLN A 30 -8.84 8.60 -13.89
CA GLN A 30 -7.95 8.14 -14.96
C GLN A 30 -6.67 7.58 -14.38
N GLY A 31 -6.37 6.31 -14.65
CA GLY A 31 -5.21 5.59 -14.11
C GLY A 31 -5.37 5.06 -12.68
N PHE A 32 -6.39 5.48 -11.92
CA PHE A 32 -6.61 5.05 -10.54
C PHE A 32 -6.82 3.53 -10.41
N PRO A 33 -7.61 2.86 -11.28
CA PRO A 33 -7.79 1.40 -11.19
C PRO A 33 -6.47 0.61 -11.28
N SER A 34 -5.49 1.10 -12.03
CA SER A 34 -4.18 0.46 -12.14
C SER A 34 -3.30 0.73 -10.91
N SER A 35 -3.34 1.95 -10.38
CA SER A 35 -2.67 2.31 -9.12
C SER A 35 -3.21 1.48 -7.96
N ILE A 36 -4.53 1.47 -7.74
CA ILE A 36 -5.13 0.80 -6.59
C ILE A 36 -4.89 -0.72 -6.59
N ALA A 37 -4.90 -1.36 -7.76
CA ALA A 37 -4.58 -2.78 -7.88
C ALA A 37 -3.11 -3.08 -7.51
N GLY A 38 -2.19 -2.18 -7.84
CA GLY A 38 -0.79 -2.32 -7.43
C GLY A 38 -0.56 -2.02 -5.95
N TYR A 39 -1.29 -1.05 -5.39
CA TYR A 39 -1.30 -0.78 -3.95
C TYR A 39 -1.84 -1.98 -3.17
N GLU A 40 -3.00 -2.53 -3.57
CA GLU A 40 -3.57 -3.73 -2.96
C GLU A 40 -2.57 -4.88 -2.96
N ARG A 41 -1.94 -5.16 -4.12
CA ARG A 41 -0.93 -6.22 -4.21
C ARG A 41 0.24 -5.98 -3.27
N THR A 42 0.66 -4.74 -3.10
CA THR A 42 1.75 -4.37 -2.19
C THR A 42 1.34 -4.56 -0.73
N LEU A 43 0.17 -4.06 -0.32
CA LEU A 43 -0.33 -4.20 1.05
C LEU A 43 -0.53 -5.67 1.43
N ARG A 44 -1.11 -6.49 0.54
CA ARG A 44 -1.23 -7.94 0.75
C ARG A 44 0.14 -8.60 0.90
N SER A 45 1.10 -8.20 0.08
CA SER A 45 2.45 -8.72 0.14
C SER A 45 3.17 -8.35 1.44
N VAL A 46 2.92 -7.17 1.99
CA VAL A 46 3.43 -6.78 3.32
C VAL A 46 2.80 -7.65 4.40
N ALA A 47 1.47 -7.80 4.36
CA ALA A 47 0.72 -8.63 5.30
C ALA A 47 1.12 -10.12 5.29
N GLU A 48 1.66 -10.62 4.17
CA GLU A 48 2.16 -12.00 4.07
C GLU A 48 3.51 -12.22 4.75
N CYS A 49 4.32 -11.17 4.96
CA CYS A 49 5.69 -11.30 5.50
C CYS A 49 5.96 -10.49 6.77
N ALA A 50 5.08 -9.57 7.14
CA ALA A 50 5.20 -8.68 8.29
C ALA A 50 3.87 -8.61 9.06
N THR A 51 3.69 -7.60 9.91
CA THR A 51 2.49 -7.42 10.73
C THR A 51 1.57 -6.35 10.15
N GLU A 52 0.41 -6.19 10.80
CA GLU A 52 -0.56 -5.16 10.45
C GLU A 52 0.00 -3.73 10.60
N ASP A 53 0.97 -3.51 11.50
CA ASP A 53 1.62 -2.21 11.69
C ASP A 53 2.38 -1.77 10.43
N GLU A 54 3.07 -2.70 9.76
CA GLU A 54 3.78 -2.39 8.50
C GLU A 54 2.82 -2.19 7.32
N VAL A 55 1.64 -2.81 7.36
CA VAL A 55 0.57 -2.57 6.38
C VAL A 55 0.07 -1.14 6.54
N ASP A 56 -0.18 -0.72 7.78
CA ASP A 56 -0.65 0.63 8.13
C ASP A 56 0.40 1.67 7.71
N GLU A 57 1.68 1.48 8.06
CA GLU A 57 2.75 2.41 7.65
C GLU A 57 2.89 2.52 6.11
N THR A 58 2.70 1.42 5.39
CA THR A 58 2.74 1.43 3.92
C THR A 58 1.52 2.15 3.32
N ALA A 59 0.33 1.97 3.91
CA ALA A 59 -0.88 2.66 3.49
C ALA A 59 -0.79 4.16 3.76
N ASP A 60 -0.33 4.54 4.96
CA ASP A 60 -0.11 5.93 5.36
C ASP A 60 0.83 6.66 4.38
N TYR A 61 1.90 6.00 3.93
CA TYR A 61 2.78 6.55 2.90
C TYR A 61 2.05 6.87 1.58
N ILE A 62 1.13 6.00 1.16
CA ILE A 62 0.37 6.19 -0.08
C ILE A 62 -0.58 7.38 0.08
N GLU A 63 -1.33 7.40 1.18
CA GLU A 63 -2.29 8.46 1.50
C GLU A 63 -1.59 9.82 1.64
N SER A 64 -0.50 9.87 2.42
CA SER A 64 0.26 11.10 2.62
C SER A 64 0.85 11.60 1.31
N THR A 65 1.36 10.71 0.45
CA THR A 65 1.89 11.13 -0.85
C THR A 65 0.79 11.77 -1.71
N ILE A 66 -0.41 11.17 -1.75
CA ILE A 66 -1.53 11.74 -2.53
C ILE A 66 -1.95 13.09 -1.95
N SER A 67 -2.11 13.17 -0.62
CA SER A 67 -2.53 14.40 0.07
C SER A 67 -1.52 15.54 -0.05
N GLU A 68 -0.22 15.25 0.04
CA GLU A 68 0.82 16.28 0.01
C GLU A 68 1.18 16.73 -1.41
N SER A 69 1.17 15.81 -2.37
CA SER A 69 1.65 16.10 -3.73
C SER A 69 0.52 16.33 -4.74
N GLY A 70 -0.72 15.94 -4.44
CA GLY A 70 -1.79 15.88 -5.43
C GLY A 70 -1.51 14.86 -6.55
N GLU A 71 -0.61 13.90 -6.31
CA GLU A 71 -0.22 12.88 -7.27
C GLU A 71 -0.20 11.48 -6.64
N ARG A 72 -0.50 10.47 -7.45
CA ARG A 72 -0.43 9.07 -7.02
C ARG A 72 1.02 8.60 -7.00
N PRO A 73 1.52 8.02 -5.90
CA PRO A 73 2.83 7.40 -5.91
C PRO A 73 2.86 6.24 -6.93
N PRO A 74 3.89 6.14 -7.79
CA PRO A 74 4.00 5.02 -8.71
C PRO A 74 4.10 3.68 -7.97
N ASN A 75 3.47 2.62 -8.50
CA ASN A 75 3.44 1.29 -7.88
C ASN A 75 4.83 0.72 -7.54
N ASN A 76 5.84 0.98 -8.38
CA ASN A 76 7.20 0.54 -8.10
C ASN A 76 7.83 1.29 -6.91
N ILE A 77 7.49 2.57 -6.71
CA ILE A 77 7.95 3.35 -5.57
C ILE A 77 7.28 2.83 -4.30
N VAL A 78 5.95 2.65 -4.30
CA VAL A 78 5.22 2.05 -3.17
C VAL A 78 5.81 0.70 -2.77
N ARG A 79 6.11 -0.16 -3.73
CA ARG A 79 6.73 -1.47 -3.49
C ARG A 79 8.14 -1.36 -2.87
N ARG A 80 8.96 -0.42 -3.31
CA ARG A 80 10.29 -0.15 -2.70
C ARG A 80 10.16 0.39 -1.28
N THR A 81 9.20 1.28 -1.05
CA THR A 81 8.90 1.80 0.29
C THR A 81 8.45 0.66 1.21
N ALA A 82 7.49 -0.15 0.79
CA ALA A 82 7.03 -1.34 1.52
C ALA A 82 8.18 -2.29 1.88
N ARG A 83 9.08 -2.58 0.92
CA ARG A 83 10.30 -3.38 1.18
C ARG A 83 11.18 -2.75 2.26
N SER A 84 11.34 -1.43 2.24
CA SER A 84 12.11 -0.69 3.23
C SER A 84 11.45 -0.75 4.62
N VAL A 85 10.13 -0.54 4.69
CA VAL A 85 9.32 -0.64 5.92
C VAL A 85 9.52 -2.01 6.57
N VAL A 86 9.25 -3.10 5.85
CA VAL A 86 9.37 -4.46 6.43
C VAL A 86 10.80 -4.79 6.86
N SER A 87 11.80 -4.37 6.07
CA SER A 87 13.21 -4.63 6.39
C SER A 87 13.66 -3.88 7.64
N LYS A 88 13.22 -2.63 7.82
CA LYS A 88 13.53 -1.81 9.02
C LYS A 88 12.89 -2.38 10.28
N ALA A 89 11.69 -2.95 10.15
CA ALA A 89 11.00 -3.65 11.23
C ALA A 89 11.61 -5.04 11.55
N GLY A 90 12.59 -5.50 10.78
CA GLY A 90 13.29 -6.77 11.01
C GLY A 90 12.63 -7.98 10.32
N TYR A 91 11.63 -7.76 9.47
CA TYR A 91 10.98 -8.82 8.70
C TYR A 91 11.67 -9.03 7.35
N PRO A 92 11.86 -10.29 6.91
CA PRO A 92 12.39 -10.57 5.59
C PRO A 92 11.34 -10.26 4.51
N ALA A 93 11.65 -9.32 3.62
CA ALA A 93 10.80 -9.03 2.45
C ALA A 93 10.62 -10.28 1.57
N ASN A 94 9.40 -10.48 1.06
CA ASN A 94 9.10 -11.61 0.17
C ASN A 94 9.58 -11.39 -1.29
N GLU A 95 9.38 -12.37 -2.16
CA GLU A 95 9.81 -12.31 -3.56
C GLU A 95 9.23 -11.10 -4.31
N PHE A 96 7.95 -10.80 -4.11
CA PHE A 96 7.29 -9.67 -4.77
C PHE A 96 7.92 -8.34 -4.35
N LEU A 97 8.12 -8.12 -3.05
CA LEU A 97 8.76 -6.91 -2.52
C LEU A 97 10.24 -6.82 -2.92
N ASN A 98 10.94 -7.94 -3.09
CA ASN A 98 12.34 -7.92 -3.54
C ASN A 98 12.48 -7.63 -5.05
N ALA A 99 11.46 -7.89 -5.85
CA ALA A 99 11.45 -7.61 -7.29
C ALA A 99 11.25 -6.11 -7.65
N ALA A 100 11.55 -5.20 -6.71
CA ALA A 100 11.10 -3.80 -6.68
C ALA A 100 11.74 -2.80 -7.65
#